data_AF-A0A923EFF4-F1
#
_entry.id   AF-A0A923EFF4-F1
#
_cell.length_a   1.000
_cell.length_b   1.000
_cell.length_c   1.000
_cell.angle_alpha   90.00
_cell.angle_beta   90.00
_cell.angle_gamma   90.00
#
_symmetry.space_group_name_H-M   'P 1'
#
loop_
_entity.id
_entity.type
_entity.pdbx_description
1 polymer ?
#
loop_
_entity_poly.entity_id
_entity_poly.type
_entity_poly.pdbx_seq_one_letter_code
_entity_poly.pdbx_strand_id
1 'polypeptide(L)'
;FNEFVMALMFVAIIGLGPFAGILALFIHTTGILGKVFSEAIEAIEPGQVEAVVSTGSGAGQVISFSVIPQVMPTIVSYSLLRFESNVRSATILGFCGAGGIGFLMFDKLNGYLYREVCTMMIMVILSVSIIDFLCGKLRNYFI
;
A
#
# COMPACT_ATOMS: atom_id res chain seq x y z
N PHE A 1 -11.50 -3.45 -7.31
CA PHE A 1 -10.91 -3.38 -8.66
C PHE A 1 -9.59 -4.10 -8.64
N ASN A 2 -9.20 -4.79 -9.72
CA ASN A 2 -7.92 -5.49 -9.74
C ASN A 2 -6.82 -4.49 -10.17
N GLU A 3 -5.72 -4.45 -9.44
CA GLU A 3 -4.60 -3.51 -9.65
C GLU A 3 -4.05 -3.57 -11.08
N PHE A 4 -4.08 -4.76 -11.68
CA PHE A 4 -3.75 -5.01 -13.07
C PHE A 4 -4.60 -4.23 -14.06
N VAL A 5 -5.91 -4.16 -13.84
CA VAL A 5 -6.82 -3.46 -14.75
C VAL A 5 -6.51 -1.97 -14.70
N MET A 6 -6.28 -1.42 -13.50
CA MET A 6 -5.87 -0.02 -13.35
C MET A 6 -4.54 0.25 -14.03
N ALA A 7 -3.55 -0.65 -13.90
CA ALA A 7 -2.28 -0.49 -14.57
C ALA A 7 -2.39 -0.49 -16.09
N LEU A 8 -3.14 -1.43 -16.67
CA LEU A 8 -3.36 -1.46 -18.11
C LEU A 8 -4.06 -0.19 -18.61
N MET A 9 -5.03 0.33 -17.85
CA MET A 9 -5.66 1.61 -18.15
C MET A 9 -4.65 2.76 -18.13
N PHE A 10 -3.83 2.88 -17.08
CA PHE A 10 -2.85 3.97 -16.99
C PHE A 10 -1.73 3.85 -18.01
N VAL A 11 -1.28 2.64 -18.33
CA VAL A 11 -0.32 2.39 -19.42
C VAL A 11 -0.93 2.77 -20.77
N ALA A 12 -2.22 2.50 -21.00
CA ALA A 12 -2.89 2.91 -22.25
C ALA A 12 -3.04 4.44 -22.37
N ILE A 13 -3.28 5.13 -21.26
CA ILE A 13 -3.49 6.59 -21.24
C ILE A 13 -2.17 7.36 -21.32
N ILE A 14 -1.18 6.96 -20.53
CA ILE A 14 0.07 7.72 -20.31
C ILE A 14 1.24 7.13 -21.10
N GLY A 15 1.14 5.86 -21.50
CA GLY A 15 2.21 5.12 -22.14
C GLY A 15 2.97 4.21 -21.16
N LEU A 16 3.91 3.45 -21.71
CA LEU A 16 4.78 2.55 -20.97
C LEU A 16 5.68 3.33 -19.99
N GLY A 17 5.85 2.80 -18.79
CA GLY A 17 6.86 3.29 -17.85
C GLY A 17 6.43 3.29 -16.37
N PRO A 18 7.40 3.57 -15.47
CA PRO A 18 7.22 3.56 -14.01
C PRO A 18 6.06 4.43 -13.52
N PHE A 19 5.85 5.57 -14.17
CA PHE A 19 4.87 6.56 -13.75
C PHE A 19 3.42 6.03 -13.86
N ALA A 20 3.11 5.27 -14.91
CA ALA A 20 1.80 4.63 -15.07
C ALA A 20 1.52 3.62 -13.93
N GLY A 21 2.54 2.87 -13.51
CA GLY A 21 2.44 1.94 -12.40
C GLY A 21 2.24 2.63 -11.05
N ILE A 22 2.98 3.70 -10.79
CA ILE A 22 2.84 4.49 -9.56
C ILE A 22 1.43 5.06 -9.45
N LEU A 23 0.88 5.63 -10.52
CA LEU A 23 -0.48 6.17 -10.53
C LEU A 23 -1.54 5.08 -10.33
N ALA A 24 -1.38 3.94 -10.98
CA ALA A 24 -2.28 2.81 -10.82
C ALA A 24 -2.34 2.33 -9.37
N LEU A 25 -1.17 2.14 -8.74
CA LEU A 25 -1.10 1.74 -7.33
C LEU A 25 -1.59 2.84 -6.39
N PHE A 26 -1.26 4.10 -6.66
CA PHE A 26 -1.65 5.24 -5.83
C PHE A 26 -3.17 5.39 -5.77
N ILE A 27 -3.83 5.40 -6.93
CA ILE A 27 -5.29 5.59 -6.99
C ILE A 27 -6.01 4.39 -6.39
N HIS A 28 -5.56 3.17 -6.70
CA HIS A 28 -6.12 1.95 -6.12
C HIS A 28 -6.02 1.95 -4.59
N THR A 29 -4.83 2.25 -4.08
CA THR A 29 -4.55 2.22 -2.63
C THR A 29 -5.28 3.34 -1.89
N THR A 30 -5.28 4.55 -2.45
CA THR A 30 -5.95 5.71 -1.84
C THR A 30 -7.45 5.50 -1.77
N GLY A 31 -8.07 4.93 -2.81
CA GLY A 31 -9.50 4.62 -2.80
C GLY A 31 -9.89 3.62 -1.69
N ILE A 32 -9.06 2.60 -1.46
CA ILE A 32 -9.32 1.61 -0.42
C ILE A 32 -9.04 2.17 0.97
N LEU A 33 -7.88 2.82 1.17
CA LEU A 33 -7.53 3.42 2.45
C LEU A 33 -8.51 4.51 2.85
N GLY A 34 -8.97 5.34 1.92
CA GLY A 34 -9.97 6.38 2.20
C GLY A 34 -11.26 5.81 2.80
N LYS A 35 -11.76 4.70 2.24
CA LYS A 35 -12.93 4.01 2.79
C LYS A 35 -12.65 3.44 4.18
N VAL A 36 -11.57 2.70 4.35
CA VAL A 36 -11.22 2.05 5.63
C VAL A 36 -10.97 3.09 6.72
N PHE A 37 -10.35 4.23 6.39
CA PHE A 37 -10.12 5.31 7.33
C PHE A 37 -11.42 6.02 7.71
N SER A 38 -12.36 6.19 6.77
CA SER A 38 -13.71 6.70 7.09
C SER A 38 -14.43 5.77 8.08
N GLU A 39 -14.44 4.46 7.78
CA GLU A 39 -15.06 3.46 8.66
C GLU A 39 -14.39 3.43 10.05
N ALA A 40 -13.06 3.58 10.11
CA ALA A 40 -12.34 3.66 11.37
C ALA A 40 -12.71 4.90 12.20
N ILE A 41 -12.92 6.05 11.54
CA ILE A 41 -13.33 7.30 12.20
C ILE A 41 -14.79 7.22 12.66
N GLU A 42 -15.67 6.60 11.88
CA GLU A 42 -17.09 6.41 12.23
C GLU A 42 -17.27 5.42 13.39
N ALA A 43 -16.33 4.50 13.59
CA ALA A 43 -16.36 3.49 14.65
C ALA A 43 -15.79 3.96 16.01
N ILE A 44 -15.38 5.23 16.13
CA ILE A 44 -14.82 5.81 17.37
C ILE A 44 -15.85 5.78 18.50
N GLU A 45 -15.40 5.49 19.73
CA GLU A 45 -16.27 5.51 20.89
C GLU A 45 -16.54 6.96 21.35
N PRO A 46 -17.82 7.42 21.34
CA PRO A 46 -18.15 8.81 21.65
C PRO A 46 -17.81 9.18 23.11
N GLY A 47 -17.82 8.21 24.03
CA GLY A 47 -17.51 8.45 25.44
C GLY A 47 -16.13 9.04 25.69
N GLN A 48 -15.10 8.62 24.94
CA GLN A 48 -13.74 9.20 25.05
C GLN A 48 -13.67 10.63 24.50
N VAL A 49 -14.51 10.97 23.52
CA VAL A 49 -14.60 12.32 22.96
C VAL A 49 -15.29 13.24 23.96
N GLU A 50 -16.42 12.82 24.51
CA GLU A 50 -17.18 13.56 25.52
C GLU A 50 -16.36 13.81 26.80
N ALA A 51 -15.56 12.82 27.24
CA ALA A 51 -14.68 12.96 28.39
C ALA A 51 -13.66 14.09 28.21
N VAL A 52 -13.02 14.21 27.04
CA VAL A 52 -12.04 15.27 26.76
C VAL A 52 -12.71 16.62 26.54
N VAL A 53 -13.92 16.65 25.98
CA VAL A 53 -14.71 17.89 25.91
C VAL A 53 -15.08 18.38 27.32
N SER A 54 -15.40 17.48 28.25
CA SER A 54 -15.80 17.82 29.62
C SER A 54 -14.70 18.53 30.43
N THR A 55 -13.43 18.40 30.03
CA THR A 55 -12.29 19.09 30.66
C THR A 55 -12.11 20.54 30.19
N GLY A 56 -12.97 21.03 29.29
CA GLY A 56 -12.87 22.38 28.70
C GLY A 56 -11.92 22.45 27.50
N SER A 57 -11.58 21.31 26.89
CA SER A 57 -10.64 21.22 25.78
C SER A 57 -11.19 21.82 24.48
N GLY A 58 -10.32 22.49 23.71
CA GLY A 58 -10.67 22.99 22.38
C GLY A 58 -10.72 21.90 21.30
N ALA A 59 -11.32 22.18 20.15
CA ALA A 59 -11.52 21.20 19.07
C ALA A 59 -10.22 20.50 18.61
N GLY A 60 -9.10 21.22 18.55
CA GLY A 60 -7.80 20.62 18.18
C GLY A 60 -7.27 19.63 19.22
N GLN A 61 -7.54 19.86 20.52
CA GLN A 61 -7.16 18.94 21.59
C GLN A 61 -8.01 17.68 21.56
N VAL A 62 -9.32 17.81 21.31
CA VAL A 62 -10.23 16.67 21.18
C VAL A 62 -9.78 15.75 20.03
N ILE A 63 -9.42 16.32 18.87
CA ILE A 63 -8.91 15.53 17.74
C ILE A 63 -7.60 14.83 18.12
N SER A 64 -6.67 15.56 18.75
CA SER A 64 -5.33 15.04 19.05
C SER A 64 -5.32 13.98 20.15
N PHE A 65 -6.21 14.08 21.14
CA PHE A 65 -6.19 13.25 22.34
C PHE A 65 -7.34 12.24 22.45
N SER A 66 -8.44 12.41 21.73
CA SER A 66 -9.54 11.42 21.69
C SER A 66 -9.61 10.68 20.35
N VAL A 67 -9.56 11.41 19.23
CA VAL A 67 -9.81 10.83 17.90
C VAL A 67 -8.59 10.12 17.35
N ILE A 68 -7.45 10.82 17.23
CA ILE A 68 -6.22 10.26 16.65
C ILE A 68 -5.78 8.98 17.38
N PRO A 69 -5.69 8.94 18.72
CA PRO A 69 -5.22 7.74 19.42
C PRO A 69 -6.10 6.50 19.20
N GLN A 70 -7.41 6.68 19.01
CA GLN A 70 -8.34 5.57 18.75
C GLN A 70 -8.19 4.99 17.34
N VAL A 71 -8.00 5.85 16.33
CA VAL A 71 -7.90 5.40 14.93
C VAL A 71 -6.48 5.05 14.50
N MET A 72 -5.46 5.54 15.21
CA MET A 72 -4.04 5.36 14.85
C MET A 72 -3.64 3.88 14.69
N PRO A 73 -4.01 2.94 15.59
CA PRO A 73 -3.64 1.53 15.43
C PRO A 73 -4.20 0.93 14.13
N THR A 74 -5.45 1.26 13.81
CA THR A 74 -6.12 0.83 12.58
C THR A 74 -5.45 1.44 11.34
N ILE A 75 -5.20 2.76 11.36
CA ILE A 75 -4.54 3.46 10.25
C ILE A 75 -3.17 2.84 9.95
N VAL A 76 -2.33 2.68 10.98
CA VAL A 76 -0.98 2.13 10.84
C VAL A 76 -1.03 0.69 10.32
N SER A 77 -1.90 -0.15 10.90
CA SER A 77 -2.03 -1.56 10.49
C SER A 77 -2.44 -1.68 9.02
N TYR A 78 -3.48 -0.97 8.59
CA TYR A 78 -3.95 -1.02 7.20
C TYR A 78 -2.98 -0.36 6.22
N SER A 79 -2.27 0.69 6.61
CA SER A 79 -1.22 1.30 5.79
C SER A 79 -0.06 0.35 5.55
N LEU A 80 0.42 -0.34 6.59
CA LEU A 80 1.50 -1.33 6.46
C LEU A 80 1.07 -2.53 5.62
N LEU A 81 -0.15 -3.04 5.84
CA LEU A 81 -0.75 -4.10 5.03
C LEU A 81 -0.87 -3.71 3.55
N ARG A 82 -1.23 -2.46 3.27
CA ARG A 82 -1.30 -1.97 1.88
C ARG A 82 0.08 -1.77 1.29
N PHE A 83 1.07 -1.36 2.09
CA PHE A 83 2.44 -1.22 1.63
C PHE A 83 3.05 -2.55 1.19
N GLU A 84 2.96 -3.61 2.01
CA GLU A 84 3.44 -4.95 1.63
C GLU A 84 2.74 -5.45 0.36
N SER A 85 1.42 -5.28 0.27
CA SER A 85 0.64 -5.68 -0.90
C SER A 85 1.10 -4.91 -2.15
N ASN A 86 1.29 -3.60 -2.04
CA ASN A 86 1.72 -2.76 -3.15
C ASN A 86 3.11 -3.11 -3.67
N VAL A 87 4.04 -3.50 -2.79
CA VAL A 87 5.39 -3.94 -3.19
C VAL A 87 5.30 -5.21 -4.02
N ARG A 88 4.48 -6.18 -3.60
CA ARG A 88 4.22 -7.40 -4.36
C ARG A 88 3.60 -7.08 -5.72
N SER A 89 2.54 -6.27 -5.71
CA SER A 89 1.80 -5.88 -6.89
C SER A 89 2.64 -5.11 -7.90
N ALA A 90 3.55 -4.24 -7.44
CA ALA A 90 4.46 -3.48 -8.30
C ALA A 90 5.35 -4.37 -9.16
N THR A 91 5.81 -5.50 -8.61
CA THR A 91 6.63 -6.46 -9.37
C THR A 91 5.82 -7.06 -10.51
N ILE A 92 4.58 -7.45 -10.22
CA ILE A 92 3.71 -8.08 -11.21
C ILE A 92 3.26 -7.06 -12.27
N LEU A 93 2.99 -5.83 -11.85
CA LEU A 93 2.66 -4.71 -12.74
C LEU A 93 3.77 -4.43 -13.76
N GLY A 94 5.03 -4.65 -13.39
CA GLY A 94 6.16 -4.45 -14.30
C GLY A 94 6.04 -5.30 -15.57
N PHE A 95 5.46 -6.50 -15.49
CA PHE A 95 5.16 -7.33 -16.67
C PHE A 95 4.15 -6.67 -17.62
N CYS A 96 3.24 -5.84 -17.11
CA CYS A 96 2.24 -5.14 -17.91
C CYS A 96 2.78 -3.84 -18.54
N GLY A 97 4.09 -3.59 -18.49
CA GLY A 97 4.69 -2.39 -19.07
C GLY A 97 4.72 -1.17 -18.14
N ALA A 98 4.38 -1.36 -16.85
CA ALA A 98 4.53 -0.35 -15.82
C ALA A 98 6.00 -0.11 -15.40
N GLY A 99 6.98 -0.72 -16.07
CA GLY A 99 8.41 -0.52 -15.81
C GLY A 99 8.96 -1.34 -14.63
N GLY A 100 10.21 -1.06 -14.25
CA GLY A 100 10.89 -1.72 -13.12
C GLY A 100 11.40 -3.14 -13.42
N ILE A 101 11.58 -3.94 -12.35
CA ILE A 101 12.18 -5.28 -12.45
C ILE A 101 11.29 -6.23 -13.26
N GLY A 102 9.97 -6.17 -13.12
CA GLY A 102 9.05 -7.00 -13.89
C GLY A 102 9.13 -6.75 -15.40
N PHE A 103 9.40 -5.51 -15.82
CA PHE A 103 9.60 -5.17 -17.23
C PHE A 103 10.91 -5.78 -17.76
N LEU A 104 12.00 -5.67 -17.00
CA LEU A 104 13.28 -6.30 -17.35
C LEU A 104 13.17 -7.84 -17.42
N MET A 105 12.45 -8.44 -16.48
CA MET A 105 12.16 -9.88 -16.53
C MET A 105 11.39 -10.26 -17.80
N PHE A 106 10.37 -9.50 -18.17
CA PHE A 106 9.59 -9.75 -19.37
C PHE A 106 10.44 -9.62 -20.63
N ASP A 107 11.31 -8.61 -20.72
CA ASP A 107 12.26 -8.44 -21.82
C ASP A 107 13.21 -9.65 -21.95
N LYS A 108 13.83 -10.08 -20.85
CA LYS A 108 14.73 -11.24 -20.81
C LYS A 108 14.03 -12.57 -21.10
N LEU A 109 12.76 -12.68 -20.70
CA LEU A 109 11.93 -13.83 -21.01
C LEU A 109 11.67 -13.92 -22.53
N ASN A 110 11.35 -12.80 -23.18
CA ASN A 110 11.20 -12.74 -24.64
C ASN A 110 12.52 -13.00 -25.38
N GLY A 111 13.66 -12.63 -24.76
CA GLY A 111 15.00 -12.96 -25.26
C GLY A 111 15.44 -14.41 -25.04
N TYR A 112 14.58 -15.29 -24.52
CA TYR A 112 14.89 -16.69 -24.18
C TYR A 112 16.06 -16.84 -23.18
N LEU A 113 16.36 -15.80 -22.40
CA LEU A 113 17.45 -15.75 -21.41
C LEU A 113 16.98 -16.31 -20.06
N TYR A 114 16.54 -17.58 -20.06
CA TYR A 114 15.92 -18.21 -18.89
C TYR A 114 16.79 -18.20 -17.62
N ARG A 115 18.11 -18.26 -17.78
CA ARG A 115 19.03 -18.18 -16.63
C ARG A 115 18.94 -16.83 -15.92
N GLU A 116 18.90 -15.73 -16.67
CA GLU A 116 18.75 -14.38 -16.10
C GLU A 116 17.38 -14.20 -15.45
N VAL A 117 16.31 -14.70 -16.10
CA VAL A 117 14.95 -14.66 -15.56
C VAL A 117 14.85 -15.38 -14.22
N CYS A 118 15.40 -16.61 -14.10
CA CYS A 118 15.40 -17.37 -12.85
C CYS A 118 16.15 -16.63 -11.74
N THR A 119 17.31 -16.03 -12.03
CA THR A 119 18.07 -15.24 -11.05
C THR A 119 17.28 -14.02 -10.59
N MET A 120 16.68 -13.26 -11.52
CA MET A 120 15.84 -12.11 -11.17
C MET A 120 14.64 -12.55 -10.32
N MET A 121 14.02 -13.70 -10.63
CA MET A 121 12.84 -14.20 -9.92
C MET A 121 13.16 -14.53 -8.47
N ILE A 122 14.28 -15.19 -8.22
CA ILE A 122 14.78 -15.47 -6.87
C ILE A 122 15.05 -14.17 -6.11
N MET A 123 15.70 -13.19 -6.75
CA MET A 123 16.00 -11.88 -6.14
C MET A 123 14.73 -11.13 -5.71
N VAL A 124 13.69 -11.13 -6.54
CA VAL A 124 12.39 -10.54 -6.21
C VAL A 124 11.74 -11.26 -5.05
N ILE A 125 11.69 -12.60 -5.08
CA ILE A 125 11.07 -13.39 -4.00
C ILE A 125 11.74 -13.09 -2.66
N LEU A 126 13.08 -13.07 -2.63
CA LEU A 126 13.84 -12.73 -1.43
C LEU A 126 13.53 -11.30 -0.96
N SER A 127 13.52 -10.33 -1.88
CA SER A 127 13.26 -8.93 -1.54
C SER A 127 11.87 -8.73 -0.96
N VAL A 128 10.83 -9.29 -1.61
CA VAL A 128 9.44 -9.22 -1.13
C VAL A 128 9.30 -9.92 0.21
N SER A 129 9.93 -11.09 0.39
CA SER A 129 9.89 -11.84 1.64
C SER A 129 10.53 -11.08 2.82
N ILE A 130 11.64 -10.38 2.57
CA ILE A 130 12.28 -9.52 3.58
C ILE A 130 11.36 -8.36 3.96
N ILE A 131 10.72 -7.72 2.98
CA ILE A 131 9.79 -6.61 3.22
C ILE A 131 8.57 -7.09 4.01
N ASP A 132 7.95 -8.21 3.62
CA ASP A 132 6.82 -8.81 4.31
C ASP A 132 7.19 -9.16 5.77
N PHE A 133 8.39 -9.72 6.01
CA PHE A 133 8.88 -10.00 7.36
C PHE A 133 9.08 -8.73 8.20
N LEU A 134 9.67 -7.69 7.62
CA LEU A 134 9.88 -6.41 8.30
C LEU A 134 8.56 -5.72 8.63
N CYS A 135 7.61 -5.71 7.69
CA CYS A 135 6.27 -5.16 7.89
C CYS A 135 5.52 -5.92 8.98
N GLY A 136 5.60 -7.26 8.98
CA GLY A 136 5.02 -8.10 10.02
C GLY A 136 5.58 -7.81 11.41
N LYS A 137 6.91 -7.65 11.53
CA LYS A 137 7.55 -7.24 12.80
C LYS A 137 7.11 -5.86 13.25
N LEU A 138 7.04 -4.89 12.33
CA LEU A 138 6.65 -3.52 12.65
C LEU A 138 5.20 -3.46 13.13
N ARG A 139 4.32 -4.24 12.49
CA ARG A 139 2.91 -4.35 12.90
C ARG A 139 2.76 -4.95 14.30
N ASN A 140 3.48 -6.01 14.63
CA ASN A 140 3.46 -6.63 15.97
C ASN A 140 4.07 -5.75 17.07
N TYR A 141 4.79 -4.68 16.72
CA TYR A 141 5.28 -3.70 17.69
C TYR A 141 4.25 -2.59 17.97
N PHE A 142 3.43 -2.25 16.97
CA PHE A 142 2.42 -1.19 17.06
C PHE A 142 1.05 -1.67 17.56
N ILE A 143 0.77 -2.97 17.45
CA ILE A 143 -0.45 -3.64 17.94
C ILE A 143 -0.09 -4.47 19.18
#